data_AF-A0A818P2G8-F1
#
_entry.id   AF-A0A818P2G8-F1
#
_cell.length_a   1.000
_cell.length_b   1.000
_cell.length_c   1.000
_cell.angle_alpha   90.00
_cell.angle_beta   90.00
_cell.angle_gamma   90.00
#
_symmetry.space_group_name_H-M   'P 1'
#
loop_
_entity.id
_entity.type
_entity.pdbx_description
1 polymer ?
#
loop_
_entity_poly.entity_id
_entity_poly.type
_entity_poly.pdbx_seq_one_letter_code
_entity_poly.pdbx_strand_id
1 'polypeptide(L)' 'MATVNESSVCSICNKPLIKYFCIRCKQHFCPKDFKEHEQQLSIKFNNEIVRSHDELLNQIQKLEKSDIFLSDLFAQINE' A
#
# COMPACT_ATOMS: atom_id res chain seq x y z
N MET A 1 38.74 0.97 5.16
CA MET A 1 38.43 2.22 4.44
C MET A 1 36.96 2.14 4.05
N ALA A 2 36.10 2.97 4.64
CA ALA A 2 34.67 2.96 4.34
C ALA A 2 34.27 4.34 3.80
N THR A 3 34.03 4.41 2.49
CA THR A 3 33.41 5.58 1.84
C THR A 3 32.21 5.09 1.06
N VAL A 4 31.14 4.76 1.77
CA VAL A 4 29.81 4.57 1.17
C VAL A 4 29.20 5.96 1.05
N ASN A 5 29.57 6.68 -0.02
CA ASN A 5 28.84 7.88 -0.43
C ASN A 5 27.58 7.43 -1.18
N GLU A 6 26.65 6.79 -0.47
CA GLU A 6 25.27 6.66 -0.94
C GLU A 6 24.64 8.06 -0.80
N SER A 7 24.61 8.79 -1.91
CA SER A 7 24.00 10.11 -1.97
C SER A 7 22.49 9.96 -1.77
N SER A 8 22.04 10.09 -0.52
CA SER A 8 20.63 10.00 -0.14
C SER A 8 19.83 11.18 -0.72
N VAL A 9 19.15 10.97 -1.85
CA VAL A 9 18.32 12.02 -2.48
C VAL A 9 16.98 12.21 -1.76
N CYS A 10 16.51 13.46 -1.69
CA CYS A 10 15.16 13.76 -1.24
C CYS A 10 14.13 13.12 -2.17
N SER A 11 13.15 12.38 -1.63
CA SER A 11 12.08 11.76 -2.42
C SER A 11 11.10 12.76 -3.04
N ILE A 12 11.14 14.03 -2.63
CA ILE A 12 10.23 15.08 -3.10
C ILE A 12 10.92 15.98 -4.12
N CYS A 13 12.01 16.64 -3.73
CA CYS A 13 12.69 17.60 -4.61
C CYS A 13 13.95 17.06 -5.32
N ASN A 14 14.27 15.77 -5.17
CA ASN A 14 15.38 15.07 -5.82
C ASN A 14 16.78 15.70 -5.62
N LYS A 15 16.93 16.58 -4.62
CA LYS A 15 18.21 17.16 -4.24
C LYS A 15 18.98 16.19 -3.33
N PRO A 16 20.31 16.14 -3.38
CA PRO A 16 21.11 15.32 -2.45
C PRO A 16 20.94 15.83 -1.00
N LEU A 17 20.70 14.91 -0.06
CA LEU A 17 20.59 15.16 1.37
C LEU A 17 21.30 14.11 2.21
N ILE A 18 21.57 14.45 3.47
CA ILE A 18 22.26 13.56 4.42
C ILE A 18 21.43 13.38 5.72
N LYS A 19 20.41 14.21 5.98
CA LYS A 19 19.94 14.42 7.36
C LYS A 19 18.61 13.79 7.78
N TYR A 20 17.61 13.66 6.92
CA TYR A 20 16.29 13.22 7.35
C TYR A 20 15.87 11.96 6.61
N PHE A 21 15.62 10.90 7.38
CA PHE A 21 15.21 9.59 6.94
C PHE A 21 13.87 9.23 7.60
N CYS A 22 12.89 8.83 6.79
CA CYS A 22 11.61 8.35 7.29
C CYS A 22 11.66 6.83 7.43
N ILE A 23 11.50 6.34 8.66
CA ILE A 23 11.52 4.89 8.97
C ILE A 23 10.33 4.16 8.33
N ARG A 24 9.19 4.84 8.19
CA ARG A 24 7.95 4.23 7.68
C ARG A 24 8.03 3.90 6.18
N CYS A 25 8.51 4.84 5.36
CA CYS A 25 8.63 4.63 3.91
C CYS A 25 10.06 4.37 3.43
N LYS A 26 11.05 4.37 4.33
CA LYS A 26 12.48 4.16 4.06
C LYS A 26 13.07 5.16 3.04
N GLN A 27 12.55 6.37 3.02
CA GLN A 27 12.97 7.43 2.11
C GLN A 27 13.62 8.60 2.85
N HIS A 28 14.54 9.26 2.17
CA HIS A 28 15.11 10.52 2.63
C HIS A 28 14.28 11.69 2.14
N PHE A 29 14.17 12.75 2.93
CA PHE A 29 13.39 13.94 2.55
C PHE A 29 14.05 15.22 3.09
N CYS A 30 13.68 16.38 2.55
CA CYS A 30 14.15 17.66 3.11
C CYS A 30 13.32 18.05 4.33
N PRO A 31 13.92 18.67 5.37
CA PRO A 31 13.13 19.22 6.47
C PRO A 31 12.09 20.26 6.02
N LYS A 32 12.37 21.04 4.96
CA LYS A 32 11.39 21.96 4.34
C LYS A 32 10.18 21.26 3.70
N ASP A 33 10.34 19.99 3.31
CA ASP A 33 9.33 19.20 2.62
C ASP A 33 8.61 18.23 3.60
N PHE A 34 8.80 18.40 4.92
CA PHE A 34 8.22 17.51 5.94
C PHE A 34 6.69 17.41 5.85
N LYS A 35 5.99 18.54 5.69
CA LYS A 35 4.52 18.55 5.58
C LYS A 35 4.04 17.83 4.32
N GLU A 36 4.72 18.03 3.21
CA GLU A 36 4.39 17.37 1.95
C GLU A 36 4.65 15.86 2.05
N HIS A 37 5.75 15.46 2.69
CA HIS A 37 6.06 14.06 2.97
C HIS A 37 4.96 13.39 3.82
N GLU A 38 4.51 14.07 4.88
CA GLU A 38 3.43 13.59 5.74
C GLU A 38 2.11 13.43 4.96
N GLN A 39 1.77 14.39 4.10
CA GLN A 39 0.59 14.32 3.25
C GLN A 39 0.67 13.15 2.25
N GLN A 40 1.81 12.94 1.60
CA GLN A 40 2.02 11.82 0.70
C GLN A 40 1.88 10.47 1.41
N LEU A 41 2.38 10.35 2.65
CA LEU A 41 2.20 9.15 3.47
C LEU A 41 0.73 8.90 3.80
N SER A 42 -0.02 9.94 4.19
CA SER A 42 -1.45 9.83 4.50
C SER A 42 -2.26 9.38 3.29
N ILE A 43 -2.01 9.98 2.12
CA ILE A 43 -2.66 9.59 0.86
C ILE A 43 -2.35 8.13 0.52
N LYS A 44 -1.07 7.74 0.62
CA LYS A 44 -0.66 6.36 0.34
C LYS A 44 -1.35 5.36 1.27
N PHE A 45 -1.41 5.67 2.57
CA PHE A 45 -2.08 4.83 3.56
C PHE A 45 -3.58 4.68 3.27
N ASN A 46 -4.27 5.78 2.97
CA ASN A 46 -5.68 5.74 2.61
C ASN A 46 -5.95 4.93 1.34
N ASN A 47 -5.10 5.07 0.32
CA ASN A 47 -5.20 4.29 -0.92
C ASN A 47 -4.98 2.79 -0.68
N GLU A 48 -4.06 2.42 0.21
CA GLU A 48 -3.83 1.02 0.61
C GLU A 48 -5.04 0.44 1.36
N ILE A 49 -5.71 1.23 2.21
CA ILE A 49 -6.96 0.82 2.87
C ILE A 49 -8.06 0.56 1.84
N VAL A 50 -8.29 1.50 0.93
CA VAL A 50 -9.32 1.36 -0.11
C VAL A 50 -9.06 0.14 -0.99
N ARG A 51 -7.80 -0.05 -1.42
CA ARG A 51 -7.43 -1.23 -2.22
C ARG A 51 -7.67 -2.53 -1.48
N SER A 52 -7.29 -2.59 -0.20
CA SER A 52 -7.48 -3.78 0.63
C SER A 52 -8.97 -4.07 0.84
N HIS A 53 -9.79 -3.04 1.04
CA HIS A 53 -11.24 -3.16 1.15
C HIS A 53 -11.85 -3.76 -0.13
N ASP A 54 -11.48 -3.25 -1.30
CA ASP A 54 -12.00 -3.73 -2.58
C ASP A 54 -11.54 -5.17 -2.88
N GLU A 55 -10.29 -5.50 -2.52
CA GLU A 55 -9.77 -6.87 -2.62
C GLU A 55 -10.58 -7.84 -1.74
N LEU A 56 -10.90 -7.45 -0.50
CA LEU A 56 -11.72 -8.26 0.42
C LEU A 56 -13.15 -8.43 -0.10
N LEU A 57 -13.80 -7.37 -0.59
CA LEU A 57 -15.13 -7.46 -1.18
C LEU A 57 -15.17 -8.43 -2.37
N ASN A 58 -14.17 -8.35 -3.24
CA ASN A 58 -14.06 -9.29 -4.36
C ASN A 58 -13.89 -10.74 -3.90
N GLN A 59 -13.18 -10.99 -2.80
CA GLN A 59 -13.06 -12.33 -2.21
C GLN A 59 -14.40 -12.82 -1.65
N ILE A 60 -15.13 -11.96 -0.92
CA ILE A 60 -16.47 -12.29 -0.38
C ILE A 60 -17.43 -12.65 -1.51
N GLN A 61 -17.50 -11.83 -2.57
CA GLN A 61 -18.39 -12.08 -3.71
C GLN A 61 -18.07 -13.40 -4.44
N LYS A 62 -16.79 -13.80 -4.49
CA LYS A 62 -16.41 -15.10 -5.06
C LYS A 62 -16.87 -16.28 -4.20
N LEU A 63 -16.79 -16.13 -2.88
CA LEU A 63 -17.27 -17.14 -1.93
C LEU A 63 -18.79 -17.28 -2.01
N GLU A 64 -19.54 -16.17 -1.99
CA GLU A 64 -21.00 -16.18 -2.11
C GLU A 64 -21.46 -16.86 -3.40
N LYS A 65 -20.84 -16.54 -4.54
CA LYS A 65 -21.17 -17.19 -5.82
C LYS A 65 -20.86 -18.68 -5.82
N SER A 66 -19.78 -19.09 -5.15
CA SER A 66 -19.42 -20.50 -5.04
C SER A 66 -20.41 -21.27 -4.17
N ASP A 67 -20.87 -20.65 -3.07
CA ASP A 67 -21.82 -21.25 -2.14
C ASP A 67 -23.22 -21.41 -2.77
N ILE A 68 -23.66 -20.41 -3.54
CA ILE A 68 -24.88 -20.49 -4.36
C ILE A 68 -24.77 -21.63 -5.38
N PHE A 69 -23.65 -21.72 -6.10
CA PHE A 69 -23.43 -22.78 -7.08
C PHE A 69 -23.46 -24.18 -6.43
N LEU A 70 -22.83 -24.34 -5.26
CA LEU A 70 -22.85 -25.61 -4.53
C LEU A 70 -24.27 -25.96 -4.06
N SER A 71 -25.01 -24.98 -3.55
CA SER A 71 -26.38 -25.16 -3.09
C SER A 71 -27.30 -25.61 -4.22
N ASP A 72 -27.20 -24.97 -5.40
CA ASP A 72 -27.97 -25.35 -6.60
C ASP A 72 -27.59 -26.76 -7.10
N LEU A 73 -26.30 -27.12 -7.04
CA LEU A 73 -25.83 -28.45 -7.44
C LEU A 73 -26.39 -29.54 -6.50
N PHE A 74 -26.41 -29.30 -5.18
CA PHE A 74 -26.99 -30.23 -4.21
C PHE A 74 -28.50 -30.38 -4.37
N ALA A 75 -29.21 -29.32 -4.76
CA ALA A 75 -30.64 -29.40 -5.06
C ALA A 75 -30.92 -30.31 -6.27
N GLN A 76 -30.10 -30.22 -7.33
CA GLN A 76 -30.24 -31.05 -8.55
C GLN A 76 -29.91 -32.53 -8.33
N ILE A 77 -29.07 -32.88 -7.35
CA ILE A 77 -28.70 -34.27 -7.05
C ILE A 77 -29.79 -34.98 -6.22
N ASN A 78 -30.61 -34.23 -5.48
CA ASN A 78 -31.62 -34.76 -4.57
C ASN A 78 -33.04 -34.81 -5.19
N GLU A 79 -33.20 -34.43 -6.47
CA GLU A 79 -34.38 -34.71 -7.30
C GLU A 79 -34.22 -36.03 -8.09
#